data_AF-A0A838XEX6-F1
#
_entry.id   AF-A0A838XEX6-F1
#
_cell.length_a   1.000
_cell.length_b   1.000
_cell.length_c   1.000
_cell.angle_alpha   90.00
_cell.angle_beta   90.00
_cell.angle_gamma   90.00
#
_symmetry.space_group_name_H-M   'P 1'
#
loop_
_entity.id
_entity.type
_entity.pdbx_description
1 polymer ?
#
loop_
_entity_poly.entity_id
_entity_poly.type
_entity_poly.pdbx_seq_one_letter_code
_entity_poly.pdbx_strand_id
1 'polypeptide(L)'
;MTLDTQQRNYWGRARLGGGTGVLLASCVAIALAVSGAVAALAMIGLEGSRRDVALVFAFLALPSVFALAWVALVDPASLRDAVDRPEETIELQWVRRAQSGAFTDLLLLLGVALVVGVFVDLDVSVRGALTVVLAFAMADAALRLLWLKRREG
;
A
#
# COMPACT_ATOMS: atom_id res chain seq x y z
N MET A 1 -16.21 -21.71 -33.65
CA MET A 1 -16.14 -20.94 -32.39
C MET A 1 -14.80 -21.28 -31.76
N THR A 2 -13.78 -20.49 -32.09
CA THR A 2 -12.39 -20.73 -31.70
C THR A 2 -12.25 -20.48 -30.20
N LEU A 3 -11.90 -21.53 -29.46
CA LEU A 3 -11.46 -21.42 -28.08
C LEU A 3 -10.11 -20.70 -28.11
N ASP A 4 -10.13 -19.37 -28.00
CA ASP A 4 -8.93 -18.60 -27.70
C ASP A 4 -8.38 -19.17 -26.39
N THR A 5 -7.28 -19.89 -26.47
CA THR A 5 -6.40 -20.13 -25.33
C THR A 5 -5.95 -18.77 -24.83
N GLN A 6 -6.76 -18.16 -23.97
CA GLN A 6 -6.41 -16.98 -23.18
C GLN A 6 -5.10 -17.32 -22.48
N GLN A 7 -4.01 -16.78 -23.02
CA GLN A 7 -2.66 -17.08 -22.61
C GLN A 7 -2.43 -16.42 -21.25
N ARG A 8 -2.91 -17.08 -20.18
CA ARG A 8 -2.77 -16.61 -18.81
C ARG A 8 -1.29 -16.67 -18.43
N ASN A 9 -0.72 -15.51 -18.07
CA ASN A 9 0.70 -15.36 -17.76
C ASN A 9 0.89 -14.90 -16.31
N TYR A 10 2.08 -15.12 -15.74
CA TYR A 10 2.40 -14.74 -14.35
C TYR A 10 2.29 -13.24 -14.05
N TRP A 11 2.45 -12.38 -15.06
CA TRP A 11 2.46 -10.92 -14.91
C TRP A 11 1.11 -10.23 -15.22
N GLY A 12 0.18 -10.94 -15.86
CA GLY A 12 -1.12 -10.42 -16.29
C GLY A 12 -1.05 -9.42 -17.46
N ARG A 13 -2.19 -8.79 -17.75
CA ARG A 13 -2.40 -7.76 -18.77
C ARG A 13 -3.01 -6.51 -18.15
N ALA A 14 -2.87 -5.36 -18.82
CA ALA A 14 -3.44 -4.11 -18.34
C ALA A 14 -4.97 -4.11 -18.44
N ARG A 15 -5.65 -3.71 -17.35
CA ARG A 15 -7.11 -3.62 -17.26
C ARG A 15 -7.73 -2.59 -18.21
N LEU A 16 -6.98 -1.57 -18.59
CA LEU A 16 -7.42 -0.48 -19.50
C LEU A 16 -7.24 -0.83 -20.98
N GLY A 17 -6.96 -2.09 -21.31
CA GLY A 17 -6.64 -2.54 -22.66
C GLY A 17 -5.14 -2.45 -22.93
N GLY A 18 -4.57 -3.53 -23.46
CA GLY A 18 -3.13 -3.63 -23.75
C GLY A 18 -2.55 -5.02 -23.49
N GLY A 19 -1.27 -5.18 -23.82
CA GLY A 19 -0.48 -6.37 -23.45
C GLY A 19 0.23 -6.19 -22.10
N THR A 20 0.90 -7.24 -21.64
CA THR A 20 1.75 -7.21 -20.44
C THR A 20 2.81 -6.11 -20.49
N GLY A 21 3.35 -5.79 -21.69
CA GLY A 21 4.31 -4.70 -21.86
C GLY A 21 3.76 -3.32 -21.49
N VAL A 22 2.49 -3.04 -21.82
CA VAL A 22 1.83 -1.76 -21.48
C VAL A 22 1.60 -1.66 -19.97
N LEU A 23 1.22 -2.77 -19.32
CA LEU A 23 1.08 -2.86 -17.87
C LEU A 23 2.41 -2.53 -17.16
N LEU A 24 3.49 -3.23 -17.54
CA LEU A 24 4.79 -3.01 -16.90
C LEU A 24 5.32 -1.59 -17.16
N ALA A 25 5.18 -1.08 -18.38
CA ALA A 25 5.62 0.28 -18.71
C ALA A 25 4.86 1.34 -17.89
N SER A 26 3.54 1.19 -17.73
CA SER A 26 2.74 2.10 -16.90
C SER A 26 3.08 1.99 -15.41
N CYS A 27 3.35 0.80 -14.90
CA CYS A 27 3.82 0.62 -13.51
C CYS A 27 5.18 1.29 -13.27
N VAL A 28 6.12 1.12 -14.19
CA VAL A 28 7.44 1.80 -14.13
C VAL A 28 7.25 3.31 -14.19
N ALA A 29 6.41 3.82 -15.11
CA ALA A 29 6.15 5.25 -15.25
C ALA A 29 5.56 5.85 -13.96
N ILE A 30 4.58 5.18 -13.34
CA ILE A 30 3.99 5.62 -12.07
C ILE A 30 5.01 5.57 -10.94
N ALA A 31 5.78 4.48 -10.83
CA ALA A 31 6.81 4.35 -9.80
C ALA A 31 7.85 5.47 -9.90
N LEU A 32 8.37 5.73 -11.11
CA LEU A 32 9.32 6.81 -11.35
C LEU A 32 8.70 8.19 -11.11
N ALA A 33 7.45 8.42 -11.52
CA ALA A 33 6.79 9.71 -11.33
C ALA A 33 6.57 10.03 -9.84
N VAL A 34 6.06 9.07 -9.06
CA VAL A 34 5.79 9.25 -7.63
C VAL A 34 7.09 9.37 -6.84
N SER A 35 8.03 8.43 -7.00
CA SER A 35 9.33 8.49 -6.31
C SER A 35 10.14 9.70 -6.74
N GLY A 36 10.10 10.06 -8.02
CA GLY A 36 10.76 11.26 -8.57
C GLY A 36 10.17 12.55 -8.00
N ALA A 37 8.85 12.64 -7.86
CA ALA A 37 8.20 13.80 -7.23
C ALA A 37 8.60 13.94 -5.75
N VAL A 38 8.65 12.83 -5.01
CA VAL A 38 9.13 12.82 -3.60
C VAL A 38 10.59 13.29 -3.52
N ALA A 39 11.45 12.78 -4.39
CA ALA A 39 12.85 13.21 -4.49
C ALA A 39 12.98 14.71 -4.85
N ALA A 40 12.20 15.20 -5.82
CA ALA A 40 12.22 16.60 -6.23
C ALA A 40 11.79 17.53 -5.10
N LEU A 41 10.71 17.19 -4.38
CA LEU A 41 10.26 17.93 -3.20
C LEU A 41 11.33 17.95 -2.10
N ALA A 42 12.00 16.83 -1.89
CA ALA A 42 13.10 16.73 -0.94
C ALA A 42 14.29 17.64 -1.31
N MET A 43 14.63 17.77 -2.59
CA MET A 43 15.72 18.64 -3.05
C MET A 43 15.43 20.12 -2.82
N ILE A 44 14.15 20.53 -2.85
CA ILE A 44 13.72 21.92 -2.62
C ILE A 44 13.68 22.25 -1.12
N GLY A 45 13.26 21.29 -0.28
CA GLY A 45 12.95 21.56 1.14
C GLY A 45 14.01 21.15 2.17
N LEU A 46 15.07 20.41 1.78
CA LEU A 46 16.07 19.88 2.72
C LEU A 46 17.46 20.44 2.46
N GLU A 47 18.20 20.74 3.53
CA GLU A 47 19.61 21.14 3.46
C GLU A 47 20.55 19.92 3.40
N GLY A 48 21.59 20.03 2.56
CA GLY A 48 22.75 19.13 2.38
C GLY A 48 22.56 17.68 2.85
N SER A 49 22.93 17.42 4.10
CA SER A 49 22.95 16.08 4.73
C SER A 49 21.61 15.33 4.68
N ARG A 50 20.47 16.01 4.59
CA ARG A 50 19.15 15.36 4.55
C ARG A 50 18.68 15.03 3.14
N ARG A 51 19.31 15.58 2.09
CA ARG A 51 18.95 15.28 0.68
C ARG A 51 19.32 13.84 0.32
N ASP A 52 20.48 13.37 0.75
CA ASP A 52 20.94 12.00 0.49
C ASP A 52 20.00 10.97 1.11
N VAL A 53 19.54 11.23 2.35
CA VAL A 53 18.57 10.38 3.05
C VAL A 53 17.24 10.31 2.28
N ALA A 54 16.77 11.43 1.74
CA ALA A 54 15.53 11.48 0.98
C ALA A 54 15.63 10.78 -0.38
N LEU A 55 16.79 10.85 -1.05
CA LEU A 55 17.04 10.11 -2.29
C LEU A 55 17.07 8.60 -2.04
N VAL A 56 17.73 8.16 -0.97
CA VAL A 56 17.73 6.76 -0.54
C VAL A 56 16.29 6.30 -0.25
N PHE A 57 15.50 7.12 0.45
CA PHE A 57 14.10 6.80 0.73
C PHE A 57 13.25 6.72 -0.55
N ALA A 58 13.41 7.66 -1.49
CA ALA A 58 12.70 7.65 -2.77
C ALA A 58 13.06 6.42 -3.61
N PHE A 59 14.33 5.99 -3.59
CA PHE A 59 14.78 4.77 -4.23
C PHE A 59 14.21 3.51 -3.56
N LEU A 60 14.20 3.45 -2.23
CA LEU A 60 13.58 2.34 -1.49
C LEU A 60 12.07 2.26 -1.71
N ALA A 61 11.40 3.40 -1.97
CA ALA A 61 9.97 3.45 -2.24
C ALA A 61 9.58 2.95 -3.64
N LEU A 62 10.51 2.95 -4.62
CA LEU A 62 10.24 2.51 -6.01
C LEU A 62 9.58 1.12 -6.10
N PRO A 63 10.12 0.05 -5.49
CA PRO A 63 9.52 -1.28 -5.57
C PRO A 63 8.11 -1.33 -4.94
N SER A 64 7.89 -0.59 -3.85
CA SER A 64 6.58 -0.53 -3.19
C SER A 64 5.54 0.18 -4.06
N VAL A 65 5.87 1.33 -4.65
CA VAL A 65 4.98 2.06 -5.55
C VAL A 65 4.72 1.27 -6.83
N PHE A 66 5.76 0.62 -7.37
CA PHE A 66 5.61 -0.27 -8.52
C PHE A 66 4.63 -1.41 -8.23
N ALA A 67 4.77 -2.08 -7.08
CA ALA A 67 3.86 -3.15 -6.68
C ALA A 67 2.42 -2.65 -6.53
N LEU A 68 2.22 -1.49 -5.92
CA LEU A 68 0.89 -0.87 -5.78
C LEU A 68 0.29 -0.50 -7.15
N ALA A 69 1.08 0.10 -8.04
CA ALA A 69 0.65 0.43 -9.39
C ALA A 69 0.27 -0.83 -10.18
N TRP A 70 1.05 -1.90 -10.05
CA TRP A 70 0.77 -3.18 -10.68
C TRP A 70 -0.54 -3.78 -10.17
N VAL A 71 -0.75 -3.84 -8.85
CA VAL A 71 -2.02 -4.34 -8.26
C VAL A 71 -3.23 -3.52 -8.74
N ALA A 72 -3.08 -2.21 -8.89
CA ALA A 72 -4.17 -1.34 -9.34
C ALA A 72 -4.52 -1.49 -10.83
N LEU A 73 -3.52 -1.77 -11.66
CA LEU A 73 -3.64 -1.76 -13.13
C LEU A 73 -3.79 -3.15 -13.75
N VAL A 74 -3.35 -4.21 -13.05
CA VAL A 74 -3.43 -5.58 -13.55
C VAL A 74 -4.88 -6.01 -13.65
N ASP A 75 -5.23 -6.68 -14.75
CA ASP A 75 -6.50 -7.40 -14.88
C ASP A 75 -6.38 -8.75 -14.15
N PRO A 76 -7.10 -8.98 -13.03
CA PRO A 76 -7.00 -10.21 -12.27
C PRO A 76 -7.33 -11.46 -13.10
N ALA A 77 -8.25 -11.37 -14.07
CA ALA A 77 -8.67 -12.51 -14.88
C ALA A 77 -7.58 -13.02 -15.83
N SER A 78 -6.61 -12.17 -16.14
CA SER A 78 -5.48 -12.46 -17.04
C SER A 78 -4.32 -13.21 -16.36
N LEU A 79 -4.36 -13.35 -15.03
CA LEU A 79 -3.33 -14.03 -14.25
C LEU A 79 -3.51 -15.55 -14.31
N ARG A 80 -2.39 -16.27 -14.41
CA ARG A 80 -2.36 -17.75 -14.51
C ARG A 80 -3.00 -18.45 -13.33
N ASP A 81 -2.73 -17.96 -12.12
CA ASP A 81 -3.23 -18.51 -10.85
C ASP A 81 -4.32 -17.62 -10.23
N ALA A 82 -5.08 -16.91 -11.07
CA ALA A 82 -6.22 -16.15 -10.59
C ALA A 82 -7.25 -17.10 -9.96
N VAL A 83 -7.49 -16.96 -8.65
CA VAL A 83 -8.64 -17.58 -7.99
C VAL A 83 -9.89 -16.99 -8.63
N ASP A 84 -10.80 -17.83 -9.16
CA ASP A 84 -11.99 -17.37 -9.91
C ASP A 84 -12.90 -16.44 -9.10
N ARG A 85 -12.86 -16.54 -7.77
CA ARG A 85 -13.59 -15.68 -6.81
C ARG A 85 -12.71 -15.30 -5.62
N PRO A 86 -11.80 -14.33 -5.76
CA PRO A 86 -10.92 -13.93 -4.66
C PRO A 86 -11.71 -13.38 -3.46
N GLU A 87 -12.93 -12.90 -3.71
CA GLU A 87 -13.82 -12.28 -2.73
C GLU A 87 -14.48 -13.30 -1.78
N GLU A 88 -14.55 -14.56 -2.22
CA GLU A 88 -15.06 -15.68 -1.42
C GLU A 88 -13.93 -16.42 -0.67
N THR A 89 -12.67 -16.01 -0.87
CA THR A 89 -11.54 -16.62 -0.16
C THR A 89 -11.56 -16.22 1.31
N ILE A 90 -11.48 -17.21 2.19
CA ILE A 90 -11.40 -17.04 3.64
C ILE A 90 -10.25 -16.10 4.06
N GLU A 91 -9.12 -16.16 3.34
CA GLU A 91 -7.96 -15.29 3.58
C GLU A 91 -8.27 -13.82 3.31
N LEU A 92 -9.00 -13.51 2.24
CA LEU A 92 -9.38 -12.13 1.92
C LEU A 92 -10.39 -11.60 2.94
N GLN A 93 -11.28 -12.46 3.45
CA GLN A 93 -12.19 -12.09 4.52
C GLN A 93 -11.44 -11.75 5.81
N TRP A 94 -10.40 -12.51 6.17
CA TRP A 94 -9.54 -12.20 7.33
C TRP A 94 -8.83 -10.85 7.16
N VAL A 95 -8.27 -10.58 5.98
CA VAL A 95 -7.61 -9.29 5.68
C VAL A 95 -8.60 -8.14 5.76
N ARG A 96 -9.76 -8.24 5.12
CA ARG A 96 -10.79 -7.19 5.16
C ARG A 96 -11.27 -6.92 6.58
N ARG A 97 -11.48 -7.97 7.38
CA ARG A 97 -11.90 -7.88 8.80
C ARG A 97 -10.81 -7.29 9.69
N ALA A 98 -9.54 -7.62 9.45
CA ALA A 98 -8.42 -7.03 10.15
C ALA A 98 -8.28 -5.54 9.84
N GLN A 99 -8.36 -5.16 8.56
CA GLN A 99 -8.24 -3.78 8.11
C GLN A 99 -9.39 -2.89 8.59
N SER A 100 -10.65 -3.34 8.49
CA SER A 100 -11.80 -2.56 8.94
C SER A 100 -11.74 -2.31 10.45
N GLY A 101 -11.35 -3.33 11.22
CA GLY A 101 -11.18 -3.21 12.65
C GLY A 101 -10.04 -2.26 13.04
N ALA A 102 -8.86 -2.40 12.41
CA ALA A 102 -7.72 -1.52 12.67
C ALA A 102 -8.02 -0.06 12.33
N PHE A 103 -8.79 0.19 11.27
CA PHE A 103 -9.23 1.54 10.90
C PHE A 103 -10.14 2.16 11.96
N THR A 104 -11.09 1.40 12.51
CA THR A 104 -11.95 1.86 13.60
C THR A 104 -11.14 2.20 14.86
N ASP A 105 -10.15 1.38 15.20
CA ASP A 105 -9.28 1.62 16.36
C ASP A 105 -8.41 2.86 16.16
N LEU A 106 -7.96 3.11 14.92
CA LEU A 106 -7.22 4.31 14.58
C LEU A 106 -8.07 5.58 14.69
N LEU A 107 -9.34 5.54 14.25
CA LEU A 107 -10.27 6.65 14.40
C LEU A 107 -10.53 6.97 15.87
N LEU A 108 -10.70 5.94 16.71
CA LEU A 108 -10.86 6.08 18.15
C LEU A 108 -9.61 6.68 18.80
N LEU A 109 -8.43 6.14 18.49
CA LEU A 109 -7.16 6.61 19.04
C LEU A 109 -6.88 8.07 18.64
N LEU A 110 -7.06 8.41 17.37
CA LEU A 110 -6.91 9.79 16.88
C LEU A 110 -7.94 10.73 17.50
N GLY A 111 -9.19 10.30 17.65
CA GLY A 111 -10.23 11.09 18.31
C GLY A 111 -9.89 11.40 19.77
N VAL A 112 -9.44 10.39 20.52
CA VAL A 112 -8.99 10.55 21.91
C VAL A 112 -7.74 11.44 21.99
N ALA A 113 -6.75 11.20 21.13
CA ALA A 113 -5.53 12.01 21.09
C ALA A 113 -5.84 13.49 20.79
N LEU A 114 -6.79 13.76 19.90
CA LEU A 114 -7.24 15.12 19.59
C LEU A 114 -7.91 15.79 20.80
N VAL A 115 -8.82 15.08 21.49
CA VAL A 115 -9.47 15.61 22.71
C VAL A 115 -8.43 15.88 23.81
N VAL A 116 -7.50 14.95 24.04
CA VAL A 116 -6.43 15.14 25.04
C VAL A 116 -5.53 16.31 24.67
N GLY A 117 -5.17 16.46 23.39
CA GLY A 117 -4.34 17.57 22.91
C GLY A 117 -4.99 18.96 23.04
N VAL A 118 -6.31 19.05 23.19
CA VAL A 118 -7.00 20.31 23.50
C VAL A 118 -6.79 20.72 24.97
N PHE A 119 -6.71 19.75 25.87
CA PHE A 119 -6.57 20.00 27.31
C PHE A 119 -5.13 19.93 27.81
N VAL A 120 -4.25 19.24 27.08
CA VAL A 120 -2.85 18.99 27.42
C VAL A 120 -1.99 19.54 26.30
N ASP A 121 -1.12 20.48 26.63
CA ASP A 121 -0.12 21.02 25.70
C ASP A 121 0.97 19.96 25.49
N LEU A 122 0.71 19.05 24.55
CA LEU A 122 1.61 17.98 24.19
C LEU A 122 2.68 18.54 23.24
N ASP A 123 3.87 18.85 23.79
CA ASP A 123 5.06 19.23 23.01
C ASP A 123 5.64 18.01 22.27
N VAL A 124 4.84 17.48 21.33
CA VAL A 124 5.18 16.32 20.50
C VAL A 124 5.31 16.80 19.07
N SER A 125 6.48 16.57 18.47
CA SER A 125 6.69 16.89 17.07
C SER A 125 5.65 16.16 16.19
N VAL A 126 5.00 16.89 15.27
CA VAL A 126 3.99 16.33 14.35
C VAL A 126 4.54 15.12 13.59
N ARG A 127 5.82 15.16 13.22
CA ARG A 127 6.50 14.03 12.56
C ARG A 127 6.53 12.79 13.45
N GLY A 128 6.91 12.94 14.72
CA GLY A 128 6.93 11.84 15.68
C GLY A 128 5.54 11.27 15.93
N ALA A 129 4.53 12.14 16.06
CA ALA A 129 3.14 11.72 16.23
C ALA A 129 2.65 10.88 15.03
N LEU A 130 2.89 11.34 13.80
CA LEU A 130 2.54 10.59 12.58
C LEU A 130 3.27 9.26 12.48
N THR A 131 4.55 9.21 12.83
CA THR A 131 5.32 7.96 12.82
C THR A 131 4.75 6.95 13.81
N VAL A 132 4.42 7.37 15.03
CA VAL A 132 3.85 6.49 16.07
C VAL A 132 2.47 6.00 15.66
N VAL A 133 1.60 6.89 15.17
CA VAL A 133 0.25 6.51 14.72
C VAL A 133 0.32 5.52 13.56
N LEU A 134 1.19 5.76 12.57
CA LEU A 134 1.34 4.86 11.43
C LEU A 134 1.90 3.49 11.85
N ALA A 135 2.92 3.47 12.72
CA ALA A 135 3.49 2.23 13.25
C ALA A 135 2.44 1.43 14.05
N PHE A 136 1.64 2.12 14.88
CA PHE A 136 0.53 1.51 15.61
C PHE A 136 -0.52 0.93 14.66
N ALA A 137 -0.91 1.65 13.61
CA ALA A 137 -1.86 1.19 12.59
C ALA A 137 -1.42 -0.12 11.95
N MET A 138 -0.16 -0.16 11.51
CA MET A 138 0.42 -1.31 10.84
C MET A 138 0.54 -2.50 11.81
N ALA A 139 0.94 -2.25 13.05
CA ALA A 139 1.04 -3.28 14.07
C ALA A 139 -0.32 -3.87 14.44
N ASP A 140 -1.35 -3.06 14.65
CA ASP A 140 -2.70 -3.53 14.97
C ASP A 140 -3.28 -4.39 13.83
N ALA A 141 -3.20 -3.89 12.59
CA ALA A 141 -3.66 -4.63 11.42
C ALA A 141 -2.93 -5.98 11.26
N ALA A 142 -1.60 -5.99 11.45
CA ALA A 142 -0.80 -7.21 11.36
C ALA A 142 -1.12 -8.20 12.49
N LEU A 143 -1.24 -7.74 13.73
CA LEU A 143 -1.58 -8.58 14.88
C LEU A 143 -2.98 -9.17 14.74
N ARG A 144 -3.95 -8.36 14.31
CA ARG A 144 -5.33 -8.81 14.08
C ARG A 144 -5.41 -9.81 12.95
N LEU A 145 -4.64 -9.62 11.88
CA LEU A 145 -4.52 -10.60 10.79
C LEU A 145 -3.93 -11.93 11.28
N LEU A 146 -2.83 -11.88 12.04
CA LEU A 146 -2.20 -13.08 12.60
C LEU A 146 -3.14 -13.83 13.57
N TRP A 147 -3.91 -13.09 14.36
CA TRP A 147 -4.87 -13.66 15.30
C TRP A 147 -6.04 -14.33 14.59
N LEU A 148 -6.65 -13.67 13.60
CA LEU A 148 -7.71 -14.24 12.76
C LEU A 148 -7.24 -15.50 12.03
N LYS A 149 -6.04 -15.45 11.46
CA LYS A 149 -5.42 -16.60 10.77
C LYS A 149 -5.21 -17.80 11.71
N ARG A 150 -4.89 -17.58 12.99
CA ARG A 150 -4.73 -18.66 13.98
C ARG A 150 -6.05 -19.22 14.52
N ARG A 151 -7.14 -18.47 14.45
CA ARG A 151 -8.44 -18.87 14.99
C ARG A 151 -9.30 -19.59 13.96
N GLU A 152 -9.21 -19.17 12.71
CA GLU A 152 -10.09 -19.61 11.62
C GLU A 152 -9.37 -20.50 10.57
N GLY A 153 -8.04 -20.65 10.67
CA GLY A 153 -7.23 -21.56 9.84
C GLY A 153 -6.74 -22.77 10.62
#